data_AF-A0A081BI20-F1
#
_entry.id   AF-A0A081BI20-F1
#
_cell.length_a   1.000
_cell.length_b   1.000
_cell.length_c   1.000
_cell.angle_alpha   90.00
_cell.angle_beta   90.00
_cell.angle_gamma   90.00
#
_symmetry.space_group_name_H-M   'P 1'
#
loop_
_entity.id
_entity.type
_entity.pdbx_description
1 polymer ?
#
loop_
_entity_poly.entity_id
_entity_poly.type
_entity_poly.pdbx_seq_one_letter_code
_entity_poly.pdbx_strand_id
1 'polypeptide(L)'
;MNLDVLLITNYKAKQLNEFKLLLARTMKLSKTDDWSMHVRTVKDKHWLTIRSGNKKARLLLLALPLMFSDKTEFYNDLNFKAEKYLFTEEWIYGLKDKPGLEQVIGSTNQEFFGRDVHPTVVDKATHLWYSIATKQLFHNGNKRTALLSGITLLNLNFIDLPNVGAKELYNISLKLAEKEMSEVQLKQYILAHAVLSTKFMNLYLDQFSYVNESRGND
;
A
#
# COMPACT_ATOMS: atom_id res chain seq x y z
N MET A 1 2.02 12.52 19.84
CA MET A 1 1.29 11.67 18.88
C MET A 1 0.08 11.11 19.65
N ASN A 2 -1.07 11.78 19.57
CA ASN A 2 -2.31 11.32 20.21
C ASN A 2 -3.09 10.53 19.15
N LEU A 3 -2.68 9.29 18.90
CA LEU A 3 -3.49 8.37 18.12
C LEU A 3 -4.13 7.47 19.14
N ASP A 4 -5.40 7.69 19.48
CA ASP A 4 -6.18 6.68 20.21
C ASP A 4 -6.74 5.61 19.24
N VAL A 5 -6.64 5.87 17.94
CA VAL A 5 -7.16 5.05 16.85
C VAL A 5 -6.09 4.84 15.78
N LEU A 6 -5.99 3.61 15.28
CA LEU A 6 -5.21 3.24 14.09
C LEU A 6 -6.14 2.62 13.05
N LEU A 7 -5.81 2.80 11.77
CA LEU A 7 -6.52 2.19 10.65
C LEU A 7 -5.70 1.04 10.09
N ILE A 8 -6.35 -0.07 9.76
CA ILE A 8 -5.78 -1.19 9.02
C ILE A 8 -6.73 -1.57 7.89
N THR A 9 -6.22 -1.66 6.67
CA THR A 9 -6.99 -2.18 5.54
C THR A 9 -6.72 -3.68 5.35
N ASN A 10 -7.58 -4.36 4.59
CA ASN A 10 -7.39 -5.78 4.23
C ASN A 10 -7.18 -6.70 5.46
N TYR A 11 -8.02 -6.55 6.50
CA TYR A 11 -7.83 -7.22 7.79
C TYR A 11 -7.89 -8.76 7.70
N LYS A 12 -6.73 -9.38 7.47
CA LYS A 12 -6.46 -10.82 7.45
C LYS A 12 -5.24 -11.12 8.34
N ALA A 13 -5.06 -12.38 8.76
CA ALA A 13 -3.98 -12.75 9.69
C ALA A 13 -2.57 -12.33 9.22
N LYS A 14 -2.25 -12.57 7.93
CA LYS A 14 -0.96 -12.17 7.34
C LYS A 14 -0.81 -10.64 7.27
N GLN A 15 -1.87 -9.93 6.88
CA GLN A 15 -1.88 -8.46 6.87
C GLN A 15 -1.66 -7.89 8.28
N LEU A 16 -2.28 -8.47 9.32
CA LEU A 16 -2.09 -8.01 10.68
C LEU A 16 -0.64 -8.17 11.15
N ASN A 17 0.04 -9.26 10.76
CA ASN A 17 1.45 -9.45 11.08
C ASN A 17 2.34 -8.41 10.39
N GLU A 18 2.11 -8.17 9.09
CA GLU A 18 2.82 -7.11 8.34
C GLU A 18 2.57 -5.73 8.96
N PHE A 19 1.32 -5.41 9.27
CA PHE A 19 0.94 -4.16 9.93
C PHE A 19 1.71 -3.92 11.24
N LYS A 20 1.83 -4.94 12.10
CA LYS A 20 2.59 -4.84 13.35
C LYS A 20 4.07 -4.55 13.09
N LEU A 21 4.67 -5.17 12.08
CA LEU A 21 6.05 -4.92 11.69
C LEU A 21 6.24 -3.47 11.19
N LEU A 22 5.34 -2.99 10.33
CA LEU A 22 5.37 -1.62 9.84
C LEU A 22 5.16 -0.61 10.98
N LEU A 23 4.23 -0.89 11.91
CA LEU A 23 3.98 -0.04 13.08
C LEU A 23 5.19 0.04 13.99
N ALA A 24 5.85 -1.09 14.27
CA ALA A 24 7.08 -1.11 15.07
C ALA A 24 8.16 -0.21 14.45
N ARG A 25 8.29 -0.22 13.11
CA ARG A 25 9.19 0.68 12.40
C ARG A 25 8.74 2.13 12.47
N THR A 26 7.46 2.44 12.24
CA THR A 26 6.90 3.79 12.39
C THR A 26 7.19 4.38 13.77
N MET A 27 7.06 3.55 14.80
CA MET A 27 7.31 3.92 16.20
C MET A 27 8.80 3.89 16.59
N LYS A 28 9.68 3.49 15.67
CA LYS A 28 11.13 3.33 15.90
C LYS A 28 11.45 2.43 17.11
N LEU A 29 10.67 1.37 17.31
CA LEU A 29 10.94 0.40 18.37
C LEU A 29 12.23 -0.38 18.04
N SER A 30 13.18 -0.44 18.97
CA SER A 30 14.41 -1.18 18.75
C SER A 30 14.13 -2.68 18.67
N LYS A 31 14.88 -3.40 17.82
CA LYS A 31 14.85 -4.88 17.81
C LYS A 31 15.45 -5.50 19.07
N THR A 32 16.22 -4.73 19.83
CA THR A 32 16.85 -5.18 21.09
C THR A 32 15.98 -4.95 22.32
N ASP A 33 14.92 -4.15 22.19
CA ASP A 33 14.02 -3.85 23.29
C ASP A 33 12.98 -4.97 23.41
N ASP A 34 12.62 -5.33 24.64
CA ASP A 34 11.49 -6.22 24.90
C ASP A 34 10.18 -5.44 24.65
N TRP A 35 9.65 -5.56 23.44
CA TRP A 35 8.35 -5.04 23.07
C TRP A 35 7.44 -6.11 22.48
N SER A 36 6.13 -5.94 22.66
CA SER A 36 5.12 -6.84 22.11
C SER A 36 3.85 -6.14 21.67
N MET A 37 3.21 -6.69 20.65
CA MET A 37 1.97 -6.18 20.06
C MET A 37 0.89 -7.25 19.98
N HIS A 38 -0.19 -7.05 20.72
CA HIS A 38 -1.29 -8.00 20.81
C HIS A 38 -2.60 -7.35 20.41
N VAL A 39 -3.35 -8.00 19.52
CA VAL A 39 -4.70 -7.55 19.15
C VAL A 39 -5.72 -8.46 19.80
N ARG A 40 -6.73 -7.86 20.45
CA ARG A 40 -7.88 -8.58 21.01
C ARG A 40 -9.16 -8.00 20.42
N THR A 41 -10.06 -8.87 19.98
CA THR A 41 -11.40 -8.49 19.54
C THR A 41 -12.39 -8.61 20.70
N VAL A 42 -13.18 -7.57 20.93
CA VAL A 42 -14.24 -7.53 21.95
C VAL A 42 -15.44 -6.80 21.37
N LYS A 43 -16.60 -7.47 21.27
CA LYS A 43 -17.85 -6.90 20.71
C LYS A 43 -17.60 -6.17 19.38
N ASP A 44 -16.98 -6.89 18.43
CA ASP A 44 -16.62 -6.42 17.09
C ASP A 44 -15.62 -5.26 16.99
N LYS A 45 -15.01 -4.87 18.12
CA LYS A 45 -13.94 -3.87 18.16
C LYS A 45 -12.58 -4.55 18.35
N HIS A 46 -11.61 -4.20 17.51
CA HIS A 46 -10.23 -4.66 17.66
C HIS A 46 -9.43 -3.67 18.51
N TRP A 47 -8.76 -4.17 19.53
CA TRP A 47 -7.90 -3.38 20.41
C TRP A 47 -6.46 -3.84 20.28
N LEU A 48 -5.58 -2.94 19.85
CA LEU A 48 -4.15 -3.17 19.81
C LEU A 48 -3.53 -2.73 21.14
N THR A 49 -2.85 -3.64 21.82
CA THR A 49 -2.02 -3.34 22.99
C THR A 49 -0.56 -3.41 22.58
N ILE A 50 0.19 -2.34 22.85
CA ILE A 50 1.63 -2.24 22.63
C ILE A 50 2.29 -2.15 24.00
N ARG A 51 3.29 -3.00 24.26
CA ARG A 51 4.15 -2.95 25.45
C ARG A 51 5.58 -2.72 25.01
N SER A 52 6.34 -1.88 25.72
CA SER A 52 7.78 -1.65 25.49
C SER A 52 8.41 -1.27 26.83
N GLY A 53 9.18 -2.18 27.43
CA GLY A 53 9.61 -2.05 28.82
C GLY A 53 8.41 -1.83 29.76
N ASN A 54 8.48 -0.79 30.60
CA ASN A 54 7.40 -0.45 31.54
C ASN A 54 6.23 0.34 30.92
N LYS A 55 6.34 0.73 29.64
CA LYS A 55 5.29 1.50 28.96
C LYS A 55 4.27 0.58 28.31
N LYS A 56 2.99 0.94 28.44
CA LYS A 56 1.87 0.24 27.80
C LYS A 56 0.94 1.26 27.15
N ALA A 57 0.61 1.04 25.89
CA ALA A 57 -0.41 1.79 25.17
C ALA A 57 -1.51 0.84 24.68
N ARG A 58 -2.75 1.35 24.62
CA ARG A 58 -3.89 0.62 24.05
C ARG A 58 -4.60 1.53 23.07
N LEU A 59 -4.81 1.01 21.86
CA LEU A 59 -5.28 1.74 20.69
C LEU A 59 -6.49 0.99 20.12
N LEU A 60 -7.51 1.71 19.67
CA LEU A 60 -8.55 1.14 18.84
C LEU A 60 -7.98 0.87 17.44
N LEU A 61 -8.23 -0.30 16.88
CA LEU A 61 -7.81 -0.67 15.54
C LEU A 61 -9.05 -0.83 14.67
N LEU A 62 -9.30 0.12 13.78
CA LEU A 62 -10.43 0.07 12.85
C LEU A 62 -10.01 -0.66 11.58
N ALA A 63 -10.71 -1.76 11.29
CA ALA A 63 -10.53 -2.53 10.09
C ALA A 63 -11.36 -1.94 8.95
N LEU A 64 -10.71 -1.65 7.83
CA LEU A 64 -11.32 -1.16 6.60
C LEU A 64 -11.14 -2.18 5.47
N PRO A 65 -12.00 -2.15 4.44
CA PRO A 65 -11.74 -2.89 3.20
C PRO A 65 -10.39 -2.52 2.58
N LEU A 66 -9.86 -3.39 1.71
CA LEU A 66 -8.73 -3.04 0.86
C LEU A 66 -9.10 -1.83 -0.01
N MET A 67 -8.27 -0.79 -0.02
CA MET A 67 -8.44 0.35 -0.92
C MET A 67 -7.67 0.09 -2.21
N PHE A 68 -8.34 -0.41 -3.25
CA PHE A 68 -7.76 -0.81 -4.53
C PHE A 68 -8.74 -0.49 -5.67
N SER A 69 -8.25 -0.01 -6.80
CA SER A 69 -9.07 0.21 -7.99
C SER A 69 -8.99 -0.98 -8.94
N ASP A 70 -10.16 -1.52 -9.28
CA ASP A 70 -10.34 -2.59 -10.27
C ASP A 70 -10.58 -2.05 -11.69
N LYS A 71 -10.56 -0.72 -11.90
CA LYS A 71 -10.93 -0.06 -13.16
C LYS A 71 -9.70 0.25 -13.99
N THR A 72 -9.67 -0.19 -15.24
CA THR A 72 -8.56 0.09 -16.18
C THR A 72 -8.33 1.60 -16.39
N GLU A 73 -9.38 2.40 -16.32
CA GLU A 73 -9.38 3.85 -16.48
C GLU A 73 -8.51 4.54 -15.43
N PHE A 74 -8.51 4.02 -14.19
CA PHE A 74 -7.65 4.52 -13.13
C PHE A 74 -6.16 4.40 -13.49
N TYR A 75 -5.75 3.27 -14.05
CA TYR A 75 -4.36 3.03 -14.47
C TYR A 75 -3.99 3.82 -15.72
N ASN A 76 -4.95 4.07 -16.61
CA ASN A 76 -4.75 4.96 -17.75
C ASN A 76 -4.54 6.42 -17.30
N ASP A 77 -5.28 6.87 -16.28
CA ASP A 77 -5.05 8.18 -15.66
C ASP A 77 -3.69 8.24 -14.95
N LEU A 78 -3.26 7.15 -14.30
CA LEU A 78 -1.89 7.06 -13.77
C LEU A 78 -0.84 7.13 -14.88
N ASN A 79 -1.05 6.50 -16.05
CA ASN A 79 -0.15 6.60 -17.20
C ASN A 79 -0.03 8.07 -17.68
N PHE A 80 -1.16 8.75 -17.80
CA PHE A 80 -1.20 10.17 -18.16
C PHE A 80 -0.48 11.06 -17.13
N LYS A 81 -0.70 10.82 -15.82
CA LYS A 81 0.00 11.53 -14.74
C LYS A 81 1.50 11.25 -14.73
N ALA A 82 1.91 10.00 -14.95
CA ALA A 82 3.31 9.61 -15.05
C ALA A 82 4.05 10.38 -16.14
N GLU A 83 3.40 10.54 -17.30
CA GLU A 83 3.93 11.33 -18.42
C GLU A 83 4.08 12.80 -18.04
N LYS A 84 3.00 13.40 -17.52
CA LYS A 84 2.96 14.83 -17.20
C LYS A 84 3.90 15.24 -16.07
N TYR A 85 4.15 14.38 -15.09
CA TYR A 85 4.77 14.79 -13.82
C TYR A 85 6.09 14.08 -13.48
N LEU A 86 6.49 13.01 -14.17
CA LEU A 86 7.75 12.30 -13.88
C LEU A 86 8.83 12.54 -14.94
N PHE A 87 8.54 12.28 -16.21
CA PHE A 87 9.48 12.47 -17.33
C PHE A 87 8.66 12.71 -18.60
N THR A 88 8.70 13.90 -19.19
CA THR A 88 7.98 14.22 -20.43
C THR A 88 8.76 13.71 -21.65
N GLU A 89 8.19 12.80 -22.43
CA GLU A 89 8.68 12.36 -23.73
C GLU A 89 7.57 12.51 -24.79
N GLU A 90 7.90 13.12 -25.94
CA GLU A 90 6.97 13.33 -27.05
C GLU A 90 6.69 12.04 -27.85
N TRP A 91 5.91 11.10 -27.29
CA TRP A 91 5.53 9.86 -27.97
C TRP A 91 4.06 9.47 -27.75
N ILE A 92 3.57 8.52 -28.55
CA ILE A 92 2.22 7.94 -28.44
C ILE A 92 2.05 7.33 -27.04
N TYR A 93 1.01 7.78 -26.33
CA TYR A 93 0.66 7.35 -24.97
C TYR A 93 -0.70 6.64 -24.93
N GLY A 94 -1.00 6.02 -23.79
CA GLY A 94 -2.26 5.33 -23.56
C GLY A 94 -2.15 3.80 -23.56
N LEU A 95 -3.26 3.18 -23.18
CA LEU A 95 -3.41 1.74 -23.03
C LEU A 95 -3.23 1.01 -24.38
N LYS A 96 -2.27 0.09 -24.44
CA LYS A 96 -1.97 -0.75 -25.60
C LYS A 96 -2.64 -2.13 -25.49
N ASP A 97 -2.59 -2.72 -24.30
CA ASP A 97 -3.10 -4.07 -24.03
C ASP A 97 -4.07 -4.04 -22.85
N LYS A 98 -5.35 -3.76 -23.15
CA LYS A 98 -6.42 -3.74 -22.15
C LYS A 98 -6.64 -5.11 -21.50
N PRO A 99 -6.78 -6.23 -22.24
CA PRO A 99 -6.94 -7.55 -21.62
C PRO A 99 -5.76 -7.92 -20.71
N GLY A 100 -4.53 -7.61 -21.11
CA GLY A 100 -3.35 -7.83 -20.29
C GLY A 100 -3.37 -7.03 -18.98
N LEU A 101 -3.85 -5.78 -19.03
CA LEU A 101 -4.01 -4.96 -17.83
C LEU A 101 -5.13 -5.48 -16.93
N GLU A 102 -6.28 -5.84 -17.49
CA GLU A 102 -7.39 -6.46 -16.73
C GLU A 102 -6.94 -7.74 -16.02
N GLN A 103 -6.12 -8.57 -16.68
CA GLN A 103 -5.55 -9.76 -16.07
C GLN A 103 -4.67 -9.42 -14.86
N VAL A 104 -3.81 -8.41 -14.97
CA VAL A 104 -2.92 -7.98 -13.88
C VAL A 104 -3.72 -7.41 -12.70
N ILE A 105 -4.73 -6.59 -12.98
CA ILE A 105 -5.62 -6.04 -11.96
C ILE A 105 -6.37 -7.16 -11.24
N GLY A 106 -6.95 -8.09 -12.02
CA GLY A 106 -7.65 -9.25 -11.48
C GLY A 106 -6.76 -10.13 -10.61
N SER A 107 -5.55 -10.45 -11.07
CA SER A 107 -4.61 -11.30 -10.32
C SER A 107 -4.09 -10.64 -9.04
N THR A 108 -4.03 -9.31 -8.98
CA THR A 108 -3.57 -8.57 -7.80
C THR A 108 -4.42 -8.84 -6.56
N ASN A 109 -5.74 -8.99 -6.72
CA ASN A 109 -6.66 -9.23 -5.60
C ASN A 109 -7.39 -10.57 -5.70
N GLN A 110 -6.82 -11.55 -6.41
CA GLN A 110 -7.44 -12.85 -6.59
C GLN A 110 -7.28 -13.77 -5.37
N GLU A 111 -8.23 -14.68 -5.21
CA GLU A 111 -8.15 -15.78 -4.27
C GLU A 111 -8.17 -17.12 -5.02
N PHE A 112 -7.39 -18.09 -4.56
CA PHE A 112 -7.35 -19.45 -5.09
C PHE A 112 -7.64 -20.43 -3.96
N PHE A 113 -8.68 -21.26 -4.12
CA PHE A 113 -9.21 -22.14 -3.06
C PHE A 113 -9.46 -21.42 -1.72
N GLY A 114 -10.05 -20.22 -1.77
CA GLY A 114 -10.35 -19.40 -0.59
C GLY A 114 -9.12 -18.83 0.11
N ARG A 115 -7.94 -18.86 -0.54
CA ARG A 115 -6.71 -18.25 -0.03
C ARG A 115 -6.29 -17.11 -0.94
N ASP A 116 -6.09 -15.94 -0.35
CA ASP A 116 -5.53 -14.79 -1.04
C ASP A 116 -4.11 -15.09 -1.54
N VAL A 117 -3.91 -14.95 -2.85
CA VAL A 117 -2.60 -15.17 -3.50
C VAL A 117 -1.60 -14.11 -3.05
N HIS A 118 -2.08 -12.88 -2.87
CA HIS A 118 -1.31 -11.72 -2.42
C HIS A 118 -1.90 -11.23 -1.10
N PRO A 119 -1.58 -11.90 0.03
CA PRO A 119 -2.36 -11.78 1.26
C PRO A 119 -2.20 -10.47 2.01
N THR A 120 -1.20 -9.65 1.67
CA THR A 120 -0.96 -8.34 2.28
C THR A 120 -1.02 -7.21 1.27
N VAL A 121 -1.21 -5.98 1.74
CA VAL A 121 -1.17 -4.77 0.90
C VAL A 121 0.17 -4.67 0.20
N VAL A 122 1.28 -4.96 0.88
CA VAL A 122 2.62 -4.95 0.24
C VAL A 122 2.74 -6.06 -0.80
N ASP A 123 2.17 -7.25 -0.56
CA ASP A 123 2.12 -8.31 -1.59
C ASP A 123 1.38 -7.84 -2.85
N LYS A 124 0.20 -7.22 -2.67
CA LYS A 124 -0.62 -6.72 -3.78
C LYS A 124 0.09 -5.59 -4.53
N ALA A 125 0.70 -4.65 -3.81
CA ALA A 125 1.44 -3.53 -4.42
C ALA A 125 2.69 -4.00 -5.16
N THR A 126 3.40 -4.98 -4.61
CA THR A 126 4.56 -5.61 -5.27
C THR A 126 4.14 -6.27 -6.57
N HIS A 127 3.07 -7.07 -6.54
CA HIS A 127 2.60 -7.79 -7.72
C HIS A 127 2.15 -6.85 -8.84
N LEU A 128 1.36 -5.84 -8.49
CA LEU A 128 0.88 -4.84 -9.42
C LEU A 128 2.04 -4.07 -10.07
N TRP A 129 3.00 -3.62 -9.26
CA TRP A 129 4.18 -2.91 -9.74
C TRP A 129 5.02 -3.82 -10.66
N TYR A 130 5.39 -5.01 -10.19
CA TYR A 130 6.20 -5.95 -10.95
C TYR A 130 5.56 -6.31 -12.29
N SER A 131 4.27 -6.64 -12.28
CA SER A 131 3.53 -7.09 -13.46
C SER A 131 3.37 -5.99 -14.51
N ILE A 132 3.10 -4.75 -14.11
CA ILE A 132 3.02 -3.62 -15.05
C ILE A 132 4.42 -3.25 -15.57
N ALA A 133 5.47 -3.31 -14.74
CA ALA A 133 6.83 -2.95 -15.15
C ALA A 133 7.41 -3.93 -16.18
N THR A 134 7.06 -5.21 -16.08
CA THR A 134 7.61 -6.29 -16.91
C THR A 134 6.76 -6.60 -18.15
N LYS A 135 5.56 -6.04 -18.25
CA LYS A 135 4.66 -6.17 -19.40
C LYS A 135 4.61 -4.88 -20.21
N GLN A 136 4.32 -5.00 -21.50
CA GLN A 136 4.17 -3.85 -22.43
C GLN A 136 2.70 -3.43 -22.54
N LEU A 137 2.08 -3.08 -21.41
CA LEU A 137 0.64 -2.81 -21.30
C LEU A 137 0.23 -1.46 -21.91
N PHE A 138 1.14 -0.49 -21.92
CA PHE A 138 0.95 0.84 -22.47
C PHE A 138 1.91 1.08 -23.64
N HIS A 139 1.57 2.03 -24.52
CA HIS A 139 2.43 2.40 -25.65
C HIS A 139 3.77 2.99 -25.18
N ASN A 140 3.74 3.85 -24.16
CA ASN A 140 4.91 4.33 -23.43
C ASN A 140 4.57 4.46 -21.93
N GLY A 141 5.57 4.69 -21.09
CA GLY A 141 5.38 4.98 -19.67
C GLY A 141 5.12 3.75 -18.81
N ASN A 142 5.32 2.51 -19.30
CA ASN A 142 5.09 1.28 -18.53
C ASN A 142 5.79 1.31 -17.16
N LYS A 143 7.08 1.66 -17.11
CA LYS A 143 7.85 1.72 -15.86
C LYS A 143 7.33 2.78 -14.89
N ARG A 144 6.99 3.97 -15.40
CA ARG A 144 6.44 5.08 -14.60
C ARG A 144 5.03 4.75 -14.08
N THR A 145 4.21 4.11 -14.91
CA THR A 145 2.86 3.67 -14.55
C THR A 145 2.90 2.56 -13.51
N ALA A 146 3.84 1.62 -13.65
CA ALA A 146 4.08 0.56 -12.68
C ALA A 146 4.46 1.12 -11.30
N LEU A 147 5.42 2.06 -11.30
CA LEU A 147 5.81 2.82 -10.12
C LEU A 147 4.60 3.48 -9.44
N LEU A 148 3.85 4.30 -10.20
CA LEU A 148 2.70 5.00 -9.64
C LEU A 148 1.63 4.02 -9.14
N SER A 149 1.38 2.92 -9.85
CA SER A 149 0.38 1.91 -9.44
C SER A 149 0.75 1.27 -8.10
N GLY A 150 2.01 0.84 -7.93
CA GLY A 150 2.49 0.26 -6.68
C GLY A 150 2.47 1.25 -5.52
N ILE A 151 3.02 2.46 -5.72
CA ILE A 151 3.07 3.51 -4.69
C ILE A 151 1.67 4.00 -4.32
N THR A 152 0.78 4.20 -5.29
CA THR A 152 -0.59 4.61 -5.01
C THR A 152 -1.33 3.54 -4.22
N LEU A 153 -1.14 2.25 -4.52
CA LEU A 153 -1.77 1.18 -3.72
C LEU A 153 -1.28 1.18 -2.27
N LEU A 154 0.03 1.37 -2.03
CA LEU A 154 0.58 1.50 -0.68
C LEU A 154 -0.03 2.72 0.05
N ASN A 155 0.00 3.89 -0.58
CA ASN A 155 -0.46 5.14 0.01
C ASN A 155 -1.95 5.12 0.35
N LEU A 156 -2.80 4.59 -0.56
CA LEU A 156 -4.24 4.41 -0.32
C LEU A 156 -4.52 3.52 0.90
N ASN A 157 -3.59 2.65 1.26
CA ASN A 157 -3.71 1.73 2.38
C ASN A 157 -2.82 2.16 3.56
N PHE A 158 -2.50 3.45 3.66
CA PHE A 158 -1.77 4.08 4.75
C PHE A 158 -0.35 3.55 4.94
N ILE A 159 0.34 3.16 3.86
CA ILE A 159 1.74 2.73 3.88
C ILE A 159 2.57 3.70 3.02
N ASP A 160 3.61 4.28 3.60
CA ASP A 160 4.51 5.24 2.94
C ASP A 160 5.96 4.71 2.85
N LEU A 161 6.73 5.25 1.92
CA LEU A 161 8.18 5.06 1.77
C LEU A 161 8.93 6.41 1.97
N PRO A 162 8.95 6.98 3.20
CA PRO A 162 9.29 8.38 3.43
C PRO A 162 10.74 8.76 3.11
N ASN A 163 11.65 7.78 3.10
CA ASN A 163 13.08 8.00 2.90
C ASN A 163 13.57 7.48 1.54
N VAL A 164 12.67 7.24 0.59
CA VAL A 164 13.03 6.76 -0.75
C VAL A 164 12.70 7.83 -1.78
N GLY A 165 13.71 8.27 -2.54
CA GLY A 165 13.54 9.32 -3.54
C GLY A 165 12.87 8.86 -4.82
N ALA A 166 12.18 9.77 -5.53
CA ALA A 166 11.49 9.45 -6.78
C ALA A 166 12.42 8.82 -7.85
N LYS A 167 13.66 9.31 -7.98
CA LYS A 167 14.67 8.76 -8.91
C LYS A 167 15.02 7.31 -8.57
N GLU A 168 15.15 6.98 -7.29
CA GLU A 168 15.45 5.62 -6.84
C GLU A 168 14.29 4.67 -7.11
N LEU A 169 13.06 5.10 -6.80
CA LEU A 169 11.86 4.33 -7.12
C LEU A 169 11.69 4.11 -8.64
N TYR A 170 12.05 5.11 -9.46
CA TYR A 170 12.05 4.94 -10.91
C TYR A 170 13.12 3.95 -11.37
N ASN A 171 14.34 4.04 -10.83
CA ASN A 171 15.42 3.09 -11.13
C ASN A 171 15.06 1.64 -10.76
N ILE A 172 14.30 1.44 -9.68
CA ILE A 172 13.74 0.12 -9.36
C ILE A 172 12.88 -0.38 -10.52
N SER A 173 11.99 0.47 -11.05
CA SER A 173 11.12 0.09 -12.17
C SER A 173 11.89 -0.24 -13.45
N LEU A 174 13.04 0.40 -13.69
CA LEU A 174 13.96 0.03 -14.78
C LEU A 174 14.53 -1.37 -14.55
N LYS A 175 15.09 -1.63 -13.37
CA LYS A 175 15.65 -2.94 -12.99
C LYS A 175 14.63 -4.07 -13.06
N LEU A 176 13.37 -3.80 -12.70
CA LEU A 176 12.28 -4.76 -12.85
C LEU A 176 12.05 -5.12 -14.33
N ALA A 177 11.93 -4.10 -15.19
CA ALA A 177 11.69 -4.28 -16.62
C ALA A 177 12.85 -5.03 -17.32
N GLU A 178 14.08 -4.80 -16.87
CA GLU A 178 15.31 -5.46 -17.34
C GLU A 178 15.54 -6.83 -16.68
N LYS A 179 14.68 -7.23 -15.75
CA LYS A 179 14.77 -8.47 -14.94
C LYS A 179 16.03 -8.57 -14.07
N GLU A 180 16.66 -7.44 -13.77
CA GLU A 180 17.76 -7.32 -12.81
C GLU A 180 17.28 -7.34 -11.37
N MET A 181 16.00 -7.07 -11.13
CA MET A 181 15.34 -7.20 -9.83
C MET A 181 14.07 -8.05 -9.97
N SER A 182 13.94 -9.05 -9.10
CA SER A 182 12.78 -9.94 -9.00
C SER A 182 11.64 -9.34 -8.17
N GLU A 183 10.43 -9.87 -8.33
CA GLU A 183 9.27 -9.53 -7.50
C GLU A 183 9.54 -9.74 -6.00
N VAL A 184 10.26 -10.81 -5.65
CA VAL A 184 10.64 -11.09 -4.25
C VAL A 184 11.59 -10.01 -3.71
N GLN A 185 12.59 -9.60 -4.50
CA GLN A 185 13.51 -8.51 -4.11
C GLN A 185 12.78 -7.17 -3.98
N LEU A 186 11.80 -6.90 -4.86
CA LEU A 186 10.94 -5.72 -4.75
C LEU A 186 10.15 -5.73 -3.44
N LYS A 187 9.51 -6.85 -3.10
CA LYS A 187 8.78 -6.99 -1.83
C LYS A 187 9.70 -6.73 -0.63
N GLN A 188 10.88 -7.35 -0.62
CA GLN A 188 11.87 -7.16 0.44
C GLN A 188 12.30 -5.70 0.56
N TYR A 189 12.52 -5.04 -0.58
CA TYR A 189 12.86 -3.64 -0.62
C TYR A 189 11.76 -2.76 -0.02
N ILE A 190 10.50 -2.95 -0.46
CA ILE A 190 9.34 -2.22 0.07
C ILE A 190 9.24 -2.47 1.58
N LEU A 191 9.28 -3.74 2.01
CA LEU A 191 9.21 -4.09 3.42
C LEU A 191 10.34 -3.51 4.25
N ALA A 192 11.53 -3.26 3.71
CA ALA A 192 12.65 -2.65 4.44
C ALA A 192 12.45 -1.14 4.66
N HIS A 193 11.77 -0.46 3.73
CA HIS A 193 11.64 1.00 3.72
C HIS A 193 10.25 1.52 4.10
N ALA A 194 9.24 0.65 4.13
CA ALA A 194 7.84 1.00 4.38
C ALA A 194 7.56 1.34 5.84
N VAL A 195 6.70 2.32 6.08
CA VAL A 195 6.15 2.66 7.40
C VAL A 195 4.65 2.88 7.29
N LEU A 196 3.92 2.78 8.39
CA LEU A 196 2.55 3.26 8.44
C LEU A 196 2.49 4.79 8.42
N SER A 197 1.61 5.33 7.59
CA SER A 197 1.33 6.76 7.47
C SER A 197 0.29 7.22 8.47
N THR A 198 0.73 7.57 9.68
CA THR A 198 -0.16 8.12 10.70
C THR A 198 -0.81 9.45 10.28
N LYS A 199 -0.11 10.22 9.43
CA LYS A 199 -0.65 11.44 8.82
C LYS A 199 -1.90 11.15 7.98
N PHE A 200 -1.82 10.19 7.05
CA PHE A 200 -2.96 9.86 6.21
C PHE A 200 -4.09 9.17 6.98
N MET A 201 -3.77 8.38 8.01
CA MET A 201 -4.80 7.84 8.91
C MET A 201 -5.60 8.95 9.61
N ASN A 202 -4.92 9.97 10.15
CA ASN A 202 -5.59 11.10 10.80
C ASN A 202 -6.47 11.88 9.80
N LEU A 203 -5.94 12.21 8.62
CA LEU A 203 -6.71 12.90 7.59
C LEU A 203 -7.98 12.13 7.19
N TYR A 204 -7.90 10.80 7.11
CA TYR A 204 -9.06 9.96 6.83
C TYR A 204 -10.10 10.01 7.97
N LEU A 205 -9.65 9.92 9.23
CA LEU A 205 -10.51 9.99 10.41
C LEU A 205 -11.20 11.36 10.54
N ASP A 206 -10.49 12.45 10.25
CA ASP A 206 -11.03 13.82 10.30
C ASP A 206 -12.15 14.00 9.27
N GLN A 207 -11.92 13.54 8.03
CA GLN A 207 -12.94 13.59 6.97
C GLN A 207 -14.17 12.75 7.33
N PHE A 208 -13.98 11.56 7.90
CA PHE A 208 -15.09 10.70 8.31
C PHE A 208 -15.91 11.32 9.44
N SER A 209 -15.25 11.98 10.40
CA SER A 209 -15.92 12.65 11.52
C SER A 209 -16.77 13.83 11.02
N TYR A 210 -16.20 14.66 10.15
CA TYR A 210 -16.90 15.79 9.53
C TYR A 210 -18.16 15.36 8.73
N VAL A 211 -18.09 14.26 7.98
CA VAL A 211 -19.24 13.74 7.22
C VAL A 211 -20.36 13.24 8.15
N ASN A 212 -20.03 12.68 9.31
CA ASN A 212 -21.05 12.20 10.24
C ASN A 212 -21.68 13.34 11.07
N GLU A 213 -20.92 14.37 11.40
CA GLU A 213 -21.46 15.57 12.06
C GLU A 213 -22.39 16.37 11.13
N SER A 214 -22.05 16.48 9.85
CA SER A 214 -22.89 17.16 8.85
C SER A 214 -24.20 16.40 8.57
N ARG A 215 -24.19 15.05 8.62
CA ARG A 215 -25.40 14.23 8.46
C ARG A 215 -26.26 14.09 9.71
N GLY A 216 -25.73 14.43 10.89
CA GLY A 216 -26.47 14.40 12.16
C GLY A 216 -27.26 15.69 12.45
N ASN A 217 -27.14 16.70 11.59
CA ASN A 217 -27.82 17.99 11.69
C ASN A 217 -28.93 18.20 10.64
N ASP A 218 -29.26 17.15 9.87
CA ASP A 218 -30.40 17.08 8.94
C ASP A 218 -31.45 16.09 9.48
#